data_AF-A0A7J9K6X0-F1
#
_entry.id   AF-A0A7J9K6X0-F1
#
_cell.length_a   1.000
_cell.length_b   1.000
_cell.length_c   1.000
_cell.angle_alpha   90.00
_cell.angle_beta   90.00
_cell.angle_gamma   90.00
#
_symmetry.space_group_name_H-M   'P 1'
#
loop_
_entity.id
_entity.type
_entity.pdbx_description
1 polymer ?
#
loop_
_entity_poly.entity_id
_entity_poly.type
_entity_poly.pdbx_seq_one_letter_code
_entity_poly.pdbx_strand_id
1 'polypeptide(L)'
;MHDQKYCPWFCKEFDFRGHDSAFKDRFLQLQNVRVRFIPTDKQDIHELGPIEEVVYNLVNHVYAAPNQMVNILDMQERTSDGKNYYTFEYELTSPNYASASFATIAIGNGRYYTLVVGALERRWRRLRNKLKVVADSFKVLDI
;
A
#
# COMPACT_ATOMS: atom_id res chain seq x y z
N MET A 1 14.10 -14.92 38.15
CA MET A 1 13.34 -15.57 37.06
C MET A 1 12.52 -14.46 36.41
N HIS A 2 13.07 -13.61 35.53
CA HIS A 2 13.37 -13.90 34.11
C HIS A 2 12.26 -14.75 33.47
N ASP A 3 11.32 -14.09 32.78
CA ASP A 3 11.39 -14.10 31.32
C ASP A 3 10.66 -12.91 30.68
N GLN A 4 11.50 -12.06 30.12
CA GLN A 4 11.21 -10.92 29.27
C GLN A 4 10.89 -11.47 27.88
N LYS A 5 9.62 -11.38 27.42
CA LYS A 5 9.31 -11.64 26.02
C LYS A 5 9.89 -10.51 25.17
N TYR A 6 11.04 -10.79 24.58
CA TYR A 6 11.73 -9.96 23.61
C TYR A 6 10.80 -9.62 22.45
N CYS A 7 10.44 -8.35 22.35
CA CYS A 7 9.88 -7.75 21.15
C CYS A 7 11.05 -7.09 20.40
N PRO A 8 11.44 -7.57 19.20
CA PRO A 8 12.54 -6.97 18.47
C PRO A 8 12.21 -5.51 18.09
N TRP A 9 13.27 -4.70 18.02
CA TRP A 9 13.30 -3.22 17.97
C TRP A 9 12.58 -2.53 16.79
N PHE A 10 11.74 -3.23 16.02
CA PHE A 10 10.98 -2.70 14.89
C PHE A 10 9.48 -2.47 15.20
N CYS A 11 8.98 -2.89 16.37
CA CYS A 11 7.56 -2.83 16.73
C CYS A 11 7.13 -1.56 17.50
N LYS A 12 7.91 -0.48 17.50
CA LYS A 12 7.48 0.77 18.15
C LYS A 12 6.76 1.69 17.16
N GLU A 13 5.47 1.86 17.42
CA GLU A 13 4.63 3.00 17.06
C GLU A 13 4.17 3.13 15.60
N PHE A 14 3.36 2.18 15.14
CA PHE A 14 2.28 2.51 14.21
C PHE A 14 1.03 2.88 15.02
N ASP A 15 0.93 4.13 15.50
CA ASP A 15 -0.33 4.65 16.05
C ASP A 15 -1.31 4.88 14.89
N PHE A 16 -2.32 4.01 14.81
CA PHE A 16 -3.37 4.04 13.79
C PHE A 16 -4.38 5.17 14.10
N ARG A 17 -3.99 6.44 13.93
CA ARG A 17 -4.92 7.57 13.86
C ARG A 17 -4.98 8.14 12.45
N GLY A 18 -5.36 7.30 11.50
CA GLY A 18 -5.57 7.71 10.11
C GLY A 18 -7.02 8.09 9.87
N HIS A 19 -7.28 9.31 9.41
CA HIS A 19 -8.54 9.66 8.76
C HIS A 19 -8.68 8.80 7.49
N ASP A 20 -9.38 7.67 7.63
CA ASP A 20 -9.63 6.70 6.56
C ASP A 20 -10.74 7.23 5.66
N SER A 21 -10.37 7.85 4.54
CA SER A 21 -11.34 8.15 3.48
C SER A 21 -11.47 6.92 2.59
N ALA A 22 -12.28 5.95 3.03
CA ALA A 22 -12.61 4.78 2.22
C ALA A 22 -13.83 5.10 1.34
N PHE A 23 -13.61 5.31 0.03
CA PHE A 23 -14.73 5.46 -0.90
C PHE A 23 -15.24 4.08 -1.29
N LYS A 24 -16.38 3.67 -0.71
CA LYS A 24 -17.12 2.47 -1.14
C LYS A 24 -18.21 2.90 -2.10
N ASP A 25 -17.95 2.77 -3.41
CA ASP A 25 -18.97 2.98 -4.43
C ASP A 25 -20.14 2.01 -4.22
N ARG A 26 -21.35 2.54 -4.15
CA ARG A 26 -22.60 1.81 -3.86
C ARG A 26 -22.93 0.73 -4.91
N PHE A 27 -22.36 0.80 -6.11
CA PHE A 27 -22.54 -0.15 -7.22
C PHE A 27 -21.37 -1.13 -7.42
N LEU A 28 -20.22 -0.90 -6.78
CA LEU A 28 -18.98 -1.66 -7.02
C LEU A 28 -18.41 -2.27 -5.71
N GLN A 29 -19.24 -3.02 -4.97
CA GLN A 29 -18.86 -3.72 -3.72
C GLN A 29 -17.59 -4.60 -3.78
N LEU A 30 -17.11 -4.92 -4.98
CA LEU A 30 -15.94 -5.79 -5.23
C LEU A 30 -14.71 -5.02 -5.70
N GLN A 31 -14.77 -3.69 -5.67
CA GLN A 31 -13.64 -2.79 -5.87
C GLN A 31 -13.40 -2.04 -4.55
N ASN A 32 -12.13 -1.83 -4.20
CA ASN A 32 -11.76 -0.97 -3.09
C ASN A 32 -10.87 0.16 -3.60
N VAL A 33 -11.12 1.37 -3.10
CA VAL A 33 -10.23 2.52 -3.22
C VAL A 33 -10.07 3.05 -1.81
N ARG A 34 -8.83 3.03 -1.32
CA ARG A 34 -8.52 3.47 0.04
C ARG A 34 -7.31 4.38 0.01
N VAL A 35 -7.46 5.57 0.57
CA VAL A 35 -6.34 6.46 0.87
C VAL A 35 -6.14 6.50 2.37
N ARG A 36 -4.91 6.27 2.81
CA ARG A 36 -4.48 6.37 4.19
C ARG A 36 -3.22 7.23 4.26
N PHE A 37 -3.06 7.94 5.36
CA PHE A 37 -1.78 8.53 5.72
C PHE A 37 -1.50 8.38 7.21
N ILE A 38 -0.21 8.36 7.56
CA ILE A 38 0.30 8.36 8.93
C ILE A 38 1.42 9.41 9.05
N PRO A 39 1.66 9.99 10.24
CA PRO A 39 2.80 10.88 10.44
C PRO A 39 4.12 10.12 10.23
N THR A 40 5.14 10.82 9.74
CA THR A 40 6.52 10.31 9.59
C THR A 40 7.52 11.45 9.70
N ASP A 41 8.72 11.12 10.16
CA ASP A 41 9.90 12.00 10.22
C ASP A 41 10.69 12.05 8.90
N LYS A 42 10.44 11.10 8.00
CA LYS A 42 11.07 11.02 6.68
C LYS A 42 10.55 12.12 5.77
N GLN A 43 11.41 12.57 4.87
CA GLN A 43 11.09 13.60 3.88
C GLN A 43 10.86 12.99 2.50
N ASP A 44 11.58 11.91 2.16
CA ASP A 44 11.46 11.24 0.87
C ASP A 44 11.25 9.72 1.02
N ILE A 45 10.58 9.12 0.03
CA ILE A 45 10.32 7.66 -0.02
C ILE A 45 11.62 6.84 -0.12
N HIS A 46 12.69 7.39 -0.69
CA HIS A 46 14.01 6.77 -0.78
C HIS A 46 14.65 6.53 0.58
N GLU A 47 14.24 7.27 1.63
CA GLU A 47 14.69 7.03 3.00
C GLU A 47 14.15 5.71 3.59
N LEU A 48 13.18 5.06 2.94
CA LEU A 48 12.72 3.73 3.30
C LEU A 48 13.63 2.62 2.79
N GLY A 49 14.49 2.93 1.82
CA GLY A 49 15.38 1.98 1.16
C GLY A 49 14.97 1.64 -0.29
N PRO A 50 15.64 0.63 -0.88
CA PRO A 50 15.38 0.18 -2.24
C PRO A 50 13.93 -0.27 -2.43
N ILE A 51 13.34 0.02 -3.60
CA ILE A 51 11.94 -0.28 -3.89
C ILE A 51 11.61 -1.77 -3.69
N GLU A 52 12.51 -2.67 -4.08
CA GLU A 52 12.30 -4.12 -3.97
C GLU A 52 12.14 -4.55 -2.52
N GLU A 53 13.00 -4.05 -1.63
CA GLU A 53 12.95 -4.37 -0.20
C GLU A 53 11.72 -3.76 0.48
N VAL A 54 11.42 -2.50 0.15
CA VAL A 54 10.26 -1.78 0.69
C VAL A 54 8.97 -2.48 0.27
N VAL A 55 8.79 -2.77 -1.01
CA VAL A 55 7.59 -3.42 -1.53
C VAL A 55 7.47 -4.85 -1.00
N TYR A 56 8.57 -5.63 -1.00
CA TYR A 56 8.56 -6.97 -0.43
C TYR A 56 8.08 -6.96 1.02
N ASN A 57 8.63 -6.06 1.84
CA ASN A 57 8.26 -5.95 3.25
C ASN A 57 6.80 -5.52 3.45
N LEU A 58 6.33 -4.53 2.68
CA LEU A 58 4.94 -4.06 2.75
C LEU A 58 3.96 -5.17 2.40
N VAL A 59 4.16 -5.86 1.27
CA VAL A 59 3.18 -6.84 0.81
C VAL A 59 3.18 -8.07 1.73
N ASN A 60 4.35 -8.58 2.12
CA ASN A 60 4.43 -9.80 2.93
C ASN A 60 4.11 -9.60 4.41
N HIS A 61 4.40 -8.42 4.99
CA HIS A 61 4.29 -8.22 6.44
C HIS A 61 3.22 -7.20 6.85
N VAL A 62 2.70 -6.39 5.92
CA VAL A 62 1.71 -5.34 6.23
C VAL A 62 0.38 -5.58 5.52
N TYR A 63 0.39 -5.97 4.24
CA TYR A 63 -0.85 -6.11 3.45
C TYR A 63 -1.42 -7.52 3.46
N ALA A 64 -0.57 -8.54 3.42
CA ALA A 64 -1.02 -9.93 3.51
C ALA A 64 -1.44 -10.29 4.93
N ALA A 65 -2.59 -10.96 5.06
CA ALA A 65 -2.93 -11.70 6.26
C ALA A 65 -2.04 -12.97 6.35
N PRO A 66 -1.83 -13.53 7.56
CA PRO A 66 -0.91 -14.67 7.77
C PRO A 66 -1.20 -15.92 6.92
N ASN A 67 -2.43 -16.10 6.45
CA ASN A 67 -2.86 -17.24 5.64
C ASN A 67 -2.98 -16.92 4.13
N GLN A 68 -2.51 -15.74 3.70
CA GLN A 68 -2.52 -15.35 2.30
C GLN A 68 -1.16 -15.59 1.66
N MET A 69 -1.18 -16.16 0.46
CA MET A 69 -0.02 -16.21 -0.42
C MET A 69 0.08 -14.89 -1.20
N VAL A 70 1.31 -14.40 -1.30
CA VAL A 70 1.66 -13.14 -1.95
C VAL A 70 2.28 -13.42 -3.31
N ASN A 71 1.87 -12.67 -4.31
CA ASN A 71 2.54 -12.60 -5.61
C ASN A 71 2.72 -11.13 -5.98
N ILE A 72 3.96 -10.65 -6.12
CA ILE A 72 4.24 -9.29 -6.58
C ILE A 72 4.50 -9.34 -8.07
N LEU A 73 3.70 -8.62 -8.84
CA LEU A 73 3.65 -8.69 -10.30
C LEU A 73 4.51 -7.63 -10.97
N ASP A 74 4.51 -6.41 -10.43
CA ASP A 74 5.20 -5.27 -11.00
C ASP A 74 5.55 -4.25 -9.92
N MET A 75 6.62 -3.49 -10.14
CA MET A 75 7.05 -2.39 -9.29
C MET A 75 7.61 -1.28 -10.17
N GLN A 76 7.16 -0.06 -9.92
CA GLN A 76 7.58 1.11 -10.66
C GLN A 76 7.82 2.27 -9.71
N GLU A 77 8.96 2.92 -9.90
CA GLU A 77 9.19 4.25 -9.35
C GLU A 77 8.78 5.32 -10.37
N ARG A 78 8.16 6.40 -9.88
CA ARG A 78 7.92 7.60 -10.68
C ARG A 78 8.17 8.85 -9.85
N THR A 79 8.65 9.89 -10.53
CA THR A 79 8.79 11.24 -9.97
C THR A 79 7.76 12.16 -10.62
N SER A 80 7.01 12.91 -9.81
CA SER A 80 6.05 13.92 -10.29
C SER A 80 6.03 15.08 -9.31
N ASP A 81 6.10 16.31 -9.83
CA ASP A 81 6.02 17.55 -9.04
C ASP A 81 7.02 17.56 -7.86
N GLY A 82 8.25 17.09 -8.11
CA GLY A 82 9.32 17.03 -7.10
C GLY A 82 9.16 15.94 -6.03
N LYS A 83 8.14 15.08 -6.13
CA LYS A 83 7.92 13.95 -5.20
C LYS A 83 8.13 12.61 -5.88
N ASN A 84 8.67 11.67 -5.13
CA ASN A 84 8.89 10.29 -5.56
C ASN A 84 7.79 9.38 -5.04
N TYR A 85 7.38 8.45 -5.90
CA TYR A 85 6.29 7.52 -5.65
C TYR A 85 6.72 6.12 -6.04
N TYR A 86 6.43 5.15 -5.18
CA TYR A 86 6.50 3.75 -5.55
C TYR A 86 5.09 3.25 -5.83
N THR A 87 4.88 2.69 -7.02
CA THR A 87 3.64 2.01 -7.40
C THR A 87 3.93 0.56 -7.70
N PHE A 88 3.16 -0.35 -7.11
CA PHE A 88 3.38 -1.79 -7.28
C PHE A 88 2.07 -2.54 -7.39
N GLU A 89 2.10 -3.61 -8.18
CA GLU A 89 0.99 -4.53 -8.42
C GLU A 89 1.23 -5.82 -7.66
N TYR A 90 0.22 -6.29 -6.93
CA TYR A 90 0.31 -7.52 -6.16
C TYR A 90 -1.02 -8.25 -6.07
N GLU A 91 -0.93 -9.57 -5.88
CA GLU A 91 -2.05 -10.46 -5.65
C GLU A 91 -1.96 -11.07 -4.26
N LEU A 92 -3.11 -11.19 -3.61
CA LEU A 92 -3.29 -11.90 -2.35
C LEU A 92 -4.28 -13.03 -2.56
N THR A 93 -3.85 -14.26 -2.28
CA THR A 93 -4.67 -15.46 -2.49
C THR A 93 -4.76 -16.33 -1.24
N SER A 94 -5.93 -16.89 -0.99
CA SER A 94 -6.20 -17.92 0.00
C SER A 94 -7.26 -18.88 -0.59
N PRO A 95 -7.56 -20.04 0.03
CA PRO A 95 -8.41 -21.06 -0.60
C PRO A 95 -9.75 -20.57 -1.12
N ASN A 96 -10.35 -19.55 -0.50
CA ASN A 96 -11.67 -19.02 -0.86
C ASN A 96 -11.65 -17.53 -1.27
N TYR A 97 -10.47 -16.94 -1.45
CA TYR A 97 -10.33 -15.52 -1.75
C TYR A 97 -9.14 -15.25 -2.65
N ALA A 98 -9.35 -14.48 -3.70
CA ALA A 98 -8.28 -13.98 -4.56
C ALA A 98 -8.60 -12.52 -4.94
N SER A 99 -7.62 -11.65 -4.74
CA SER A 99 -7.69 -10.25 -5.15
C SER A 99 -6.36 -9.76 -5.67
N ALA A 100 -6.43 -8.79 -6.57
CA ALA A 100 -5.27 -8.08 -7.06
C ALA A 100 -5.46 -6.58 -6.82
N SER A 101 -4.36 -5.89 -6.53
CA SER A 101 -4.36 -4.49 -6.17
C SER A 101 -3.13 -3.78 -6.73
N PHE A 102 -3.29 -2.49 -7.02
CA PHE A 102 -2.19 -1.55 -7.09
C PHE A 102 -2.10 -0.81 -5.76
N ALA A 103 -0.89 -0.63 -5.24
CA ALA A 103 -0.61 0.32 -4.18
C ALA A 103 0.34 1.40 -4.68
N THR A 104 0.08 2.65 -4.31
CA THR A 104 0.97 3.78 -4.55
C THR A 104 1.30 4.44 -3.21
N ILE A 105 2.59 4.58 -2.91
CA ILE A 105 3.09 5.19 -1.68
C ILE A 105 3.97 6.39 -1.99
N ALA A 106 3.93 7.38 -1.11
CA ALA A 106 4.76 8.58 -1.18
C ALA A 106 4.94 9.19 0.21
N ILE A 107 6.00 9.98 0.37
CA ILE A 107 6.23 10.77 1.58
C ILE A 107 6.21 12.25 1.21
N GLY A 108 5.59 13.05 2.08
CA GLY A 108 5.56 14.50 1.94
C GLY A 108 4.75 15.15 3.06
N ASN A 109 4.97 16.43 3.33
CA ASN A 109 4.23 17.19 4.35
C ASN A 109 4.23 16.49 5.74
N GLY A 110 5.34 15.84 6.12
CA GLY A 110 5.46 15.07 7.36
C GLY A 110 4.56 13.83 7.45
N ARG A 111 4.11 13.28 6.31
CA ARG A 111 3.20 12.14 6.24
C ARG A 111 3.64 11.11 5.21
N TYR A 112 3.44 9.85 5.57
CA TYR A 112 3.52 8.70 4.67
C TYR A 112 2.12 8.42 4.13
N TYR A 113 1.94 8.53 2.82
CA TYR A 113 0.68 8.29 2.13
C TYR A 113 0.66 6.92 1.49
N THR A 114 -0.52 6.31 1.48
CA THR A 114 -0.80 5.06 0.80
C THR A 114 -2.15 5.18 0.10
N LEU A 115 -2.14 4.99 -1.22
CA LEU A 115 -3.33 4.67 -1.99
C LEU A 115 -3.31 3.17 -2.28
N VAL A 116 -4.40 2.47 -2.03
CA VAL A 116 -4.64 1.10 -2.52
C VAL A 116 -5.90 1.09 -3.37
N VAL A 117 -5.78 0.57 -4.58
CA VAL A 117 -6.90 0.31 -5.49
C VAL A 117 -6.88 -1.12 -5.96
N GLY A 118 -7.96 -1.85 -5.71
CA GLY A 118 -7.98 -3.29 -5.94
C GLY A 118 -9.36 -3.82 -6.27
N ALA A 119 -9.38 -5.06 -6.73
CA ALA A 119 -10.60 -5.80 -6.99
C ALA A 119 -10.39 -7.31 -6.77
N LEU A 120 -11.49 -8.04 -6.62
CA LEU A 120 -11.44 -9.51 -6.69
C LEU A 120 -10.91 -9.97 -8.06
N GLU A 121 -10.18 -11.08 -8.06
CA GLU A 121 -9.50 -11.66 -9.23
C GLU A 121 -10.46 -11.83 -10.44
N ARG A 122 -11.68 -12.34 -10.22
CA ARG A 122 -12.73 -12.44 -11.25
C ARG A 122 -13.06 -11.14 -12.00
N ARG A 123 -12.82 -9.96 -11.39
CA ARG A 123 -13.02 -8.65 -12.04
C ARG A 123 -11.72 -7.99 -12.46
N TRP A 124 -10.59 -8.43 -11.91
CA TRP A 124 -9.28 -7.82 -12.14
C TRP A 124 -8.97 -7.67 -13.62
N ARG A 125 -9.13 -8.75 -14.41
CA ARG A 125 -8.83 -8.73 -15.86
C ARG A 125 -9.54 -7.60 -16.62
N ARG A 126 -10.75 -7.21 -16.20
CA ARG A 126 -11.54 -6.14 -16.86
C ARG A 126 -11.23 -4.75 -16.30
N LEU A 127 -10.72 -4.67 -15.08
CA LEU A 127 -10.56 -3.42 -14.33
C LEU A 127 -9.11 -2.98 -14.20
N ARG A 128 -8.14 -3.88 -14.35
CA ARG A 128 -6.71 -3.65 -14.11
C ARG A 128 -6.23 -2.34 -14.72
N ASN A 129 -6.44 -2.14 -16.02
CA ASN A 129 -5.95 -0.93 -16.70
C ASN A 129 -6.63 0.35 -16.18
N LYS A 130 -7.92 0.29 -15.83
CA LYS A 130 -8.63 1.44 -15.24
C LYS A 130 -8.12 1.74 -13.83
N LEU A 131 -7.90 0.72 -13.01
CA LEU A 131 -7.37 0.87 -11.65
C LEU A 131 -5.91 1.33 -11.67
N LYS A 132 -5.10 0.88 -12.65
CA LYS A 132 -3.75 1.40 -12.84
C LYS A 132 -3.74 2.89 -13.10
N VAL A 133 -4.63 3.40 -13.96
CA VAL A 133 -4.78 4.85 -14.18
C VAL A 133 -5.09 5.59 -12.87
N VAL A 134 -5.94 5.02 -12.01
CA VAL A 134 -6.23 5.63 -10.70
C VAL A 134 -4.99 5.64 -9.81
N ALA A 135 -4.27 4.52 -9.71
CA ALA A 135 -3.01 4.43 -8.93
C ALA A 135 -1.96 5.44 -9.41
N ASP A 136 -1.75 5.50 -10.73
CA ASP A 136 -0.77 6.38 -11.37
C ASP A 136 -1.17 7.87 -11.26
N SER A 137 -2.47 8.18 -11.11
CA SER A 137 -2.98 9.55 -10.93
C SER A 137 -2.77 10.13 -9.53
N PHE A 138 -2.40 9.31 -8.54
CA PHE A 138 -2.24 9.77 -7.17
C PHE A 138 -1.13 10.82 -7.05
N LYS A 139 -1.45 11.95 -6.40
CA LYS A 139 -0.49 13.03 -6.17
C LYS A 139 -0.63 13.57 -4.76
N VAL A 140 0.49 13.78 -4.09
CA VAL A 140 0.55 14.48 -2.81
C VAL A 140 0.79 15.96 -3.12
N LEU A 141 -0.20 16.80 -2.84
CA LEU A 141 -0.07 18.24 -3.03
C LEU A 141 0.83 18.85 -1.97
N ASP A 142 1.63 19.85 -2.35
CA ASP A 142 2.25 20.76 -1.39
C ASP A 142 1.17 21.67 -0.79
N ILE A 143 1.29 21.95 0.50
CA ILE A 143 0.38 22.83 1.25
C ILE A 143 1.11 24.13 1.55
#